data_AF-A0A9Q9UVD8-F1
#
_entry.id   AF-A0A9Q9UVD8-F1
#
_cell.length_a   1.000
_cell.length_b   1.000
_cell.length_c   1.000
_cell.angle_alpha   90.00
_cell.angle_beta   90.00
_cell.angle_gamma   90.00
#
_symmetry.space_group_name_H-M   'P 1'
#
loop_
_entity.id
_entity.type
_entity.pdbx_description
1 polymer ?
#
loop_
_entity_poly.entity_id
_entity_poly.type
_entity_poly.pdbx_seq_one_letter_code
_entity_poly.pdbx_strand_id
1 'polypeptide(L)'
;MESFHAQPDLVNFPRGIYFLGKSLYTAIVAIHQLPVTPETLWLRILGRGRVQQQGIEELKSLPSESQLKANILELGYDMLAILEARIKPDQDLEEDDRELVMQLSGIYQQRLEVATQLGKQEGLVQGMQHERRSMVTYLLRSRFGKLDQQLLGIIEPLMALSPEEFTPLLLELSRQELLARFL
;
A
#
# COMPACT_ATOMS: atom_id res chain seq x y z
N MET A 1 13.52 -31.89 36.43
CA MET A 1 13.62 -31.23 35.11
C MET A 1 12.25 -31.12 34.41
N GLU A 2 11.16 -30.84 35.14
CA GLU A 2 9.79 -30.77 34.55
C GLU A 2 9.25 -29.33 34.40
N SER A 3 10.04 -28.31 34.73
CA SER A 3 9.58 -26.92 34.81
C SER A 3 9.58 -26.15 33.49
N PHE A 4 10.12 -26.72 32.39
CA PHE A 4 10.28 -26.04 31.10
C PHE A 4 9.57 -26.79 29.95
N HIS A 5 8.35 -27.27 30.17
CA HIS A 5 7.59 -27.92 29.11
C HIS A 5 6.91 -26.90 28.19
N ALA A 6 7.02 -27.12 26.88
CA ALA A 6 6.27 -26.41 25.86
C ALA A 6 5.29 -27.41 25.23
N GLN A 7 3.99 -27.14 25.28
CA GLN A 7 2.95 -28.07 24.84
C GLN A 7 2.26 -27.54 23.57
N PRO A 8 2.00 -28.40 22.57
CA PRO A 8 1.26 -28.00 21.39
C PRO A 8 -0.23 -27.91 21.72
N ASP A 9 -0.89 -26.86 21.23
CA ASP A 9 -2.35 -26.74 21.22
C ASP A 9 -2.85 -26.96 19.79
N LEU A 10 -3.07 -28.23 19.43
CA LEU A 10 -3.53 -28.60 18.10
C LEU A 10 -5.03 -28.34 17.88
N VAL A 11 -5.75 -27.90 18.91
CA VAL A 11 -7.18 -27.56 18.81
C VAL A 11 -7.33 -26.15 18.25
N ASN A 12 -6.51 -25.22 18.75
CA ASN A 12 -6.60 -23.81 18.36
C ASN A 12 -5.49 -23.35 17.40
N PHE A 13 -4.38 -24.08 17.32
CA PHE A 13 -3.19 -23.65 16.57
C PHE A 13 -2.66 -24.75 15.64
N PRO A 14 -2.05 -24.36 14.50
CA PRO A 14 -1.39 -25.31 13.62
C PRO A 14 -0.19 -25.97 14.32
N ARG A 15 0.23 -27.13 13.77
CA ARG A 15 1.47 -27.79 14.18
C ARG A 15 2.65 -26.84 14.08
N GLY A 16 3.62 -26.98 14.99
CA GLY A 16 4.80 -26.13 15.07
C GLY A 16 4.67 -24.94 16.03
N ILE A 17 3.51 -24.74 16.68
CA ILE A 17 3.34 -23.74 17.73
C ILE A 17 3.23 -24.44 19.09
N TYR A 18 4.09 -24.05 20.03
CA TYR A 18 4.18 -24.63 21.36
C TYR A 18 4.05 -23.55 22.43
N PHE A 19 3.13 -23.73 23.37
CA PHE A 19 2.90 -22.77 24.45
C PHE A 19 3.68 -23.17 25.69
N LEU A 20 4.36 -22.19 26.30
CA LEU A 20 4.93 -22.34 27.64
C LEU A 20 3.83 -22.21 28.70
N GLY A 21 4.19 -22.43 29.96
CA GLY A 21 3.26 -22.31 31.09
C GLY A 21 2.45 -21.00 31.04
N LYS A 22 1.16 -21.08 31.36
CA LYS A 22 0.17 -19.99 31.19
C LYS A 22 0.61 -18.64 31.76
N SER A 23 1.40 -18.65 32.83
CA SER A 23 1.91 -17.43 33.48
C SER A 23 2.96 -16.66 32.66
N LEU A 24 3.60 -17.30 31.67
CA LEU A 24 4.65 -16.69 30.84
C LEU A 24 4.11 -16.01 29.59
N TYR A 25 2.85 -16.27 29.20
CA TYR A 25 2.22 -15.75 27.97
C TYR A 25 3.13 -15.82 26.73
N THR A 26 3.94 -16.89 26.63
CA THR A 26 4.98 -17.04 25.62
C THR A 26 4.73 -18.31 24.81
N ALA A 27 4.97 -18.23 23.50
CA ALA A 27 4.94 -19.37 22.60
C ALA A 27 6.26 -19.51 21.84
N ILE A 28 6.66 -20.74 21.58
CA ILE A 28 7.80 -21.11 20.74
C ILE A 28 7.25 -21.57 19.39
N VAL A 29 7.79 -21.02 18.31
CA VAL A 29 7.41 -21.38 16.94
C VAL A 29 8.54 -22.17 16.28
N ALA A 30 8.27 -23.43 15.98
CA ALA A 30 9.13 -24.28 15.18
C ALA A 30 8.79 -24.11 13.69
N ILE A 31 9.41 -23.12 13.04
CA ILE A 31 9.10 -22.70 11.66
C ILE A 31 9.10 -23.88 10.66
N HIS A 32 10.06 -24.80 10.77
CA HIS A 32 10.18 -25.96 9.88
C HIS A 32 9.05 -27.00 10.01
N GLN A 33 8.21 -26.90 11.05
CA GLN A 33 7.07 -27.79 11.29
C GLN A 33 5.73 -27.14 10.93
N LEU A 34 5.75 -25.84 10.58
CA LEU A 34 4.54 -25.13 10.18
C LEU A 34 4.00 -25.72 8.87
N PRO A 35 2.68 -25.92 8.77
CA PRO A 35 2.07 -26.37 7.53
C PRO A 35 2.26 -25.33 6.42
N VAL A 36 2.25 -25.79 5.17
CA VAL A 36 2.33 -24.93 3.99
C VAL A 36 0.94 -24.37 3.70
N THR A 37 0.64 -23.24 4.34
CA THR A 37 -0.65 -22.55 4.23
C THR A 37 -0.42 -21.03 4.16
N PRO A 38 -1.36 -20.24 3.61
CA PRO A 38 -1.25 -18.77 3.56
C PRO A 38 -1.07 -18.13 4.96
N GLU A 39 -1.70 -18.68 5.99
CA GLU A 39 -1.70 -18.14 7.37
C GLU A 39 -0.35 -18.26 8.07
N THR A 40 0.47 -19.24 7.66
CA THR A 40 1.81 -19.50 8.21
C THR A 40 2.93 -18.94 7.34
N LEU A 41 2.60 -18.41 6.16
CA LEU A 41 3.55 -17.97 5.14
C LEU A 41 4.53 -16.93 5.70
N TRP A 42 4.02 -15.93 6.43
CA TRP A 42 4.83 -14.87 7.02
C TRP A 42 5.90 -15.42 7.98
N LEU A 43 5.57 -16.43 8.80
CA LEU A 43 6.53 -17.10 9.68
C LEU A 43 7.56 -17.93 8.91
N ARG A 44 7.15 -18.58 7.81
CA ARG A 44 8.03 -19.41 6.99
C ARG A 44 9.05 -18.59 6.21
N ILE A 45 8.69 -17.37 5.80
CA ILE A 45 9.64 -16.41 5.19
C ILE A 45 10.72 -15.97 6.19
N LEU A 46 10.42 -15.94 7.49
CA LEU A 46 11.40 -15.70 8.55
C LEU A 46 12.27 -16.93 8.88
N GLY A 47 12.02 -18.07 8.23
CA GLY A 47 12.80 -19.29 8.38
C GLY A 47 14.19 -19.19 7.74
N ARG A 48 14.83 -20.34 7.51
CA ARG A 48 16.10 -20.43 6.78
C ARG A 48 16.10 -21.57 5.76
N GLY A 49 16.99 -21.48 4.79
CA GLY A 49 17.18 -22.47 3.73
C GLY A 49 15.88 -22.76 2.97
N ARG A 50 15.57 -24.05 2.78
CA ARG A 50 14.44 -24.49 1.95
C ARG A 50 13.07 -23.94 2.39
N VAL A 51 12.84 -23.77 3.69
CA VAL A 51 11.55 -23.27 4.20
C VAL A 51 11.33 -21.81 3.79
N GLN A 52 12.40 -21.01 3.82
CA GLN A 52 12.37 -19.61 3.42
C GLN A 52 12.27 -19.47 1.90
N GLN A 53 13.08 -20.22 1.14
CA GLN A 53 13.01 -20.22 -0.33
C GLN A 53 11.60 -20.57 -0.82
N GLN A 54 10.98 -21.60 -0.24
CA GLN A 54 9.61 -21.97 -0.56
C GLN A 54 8.61 -20.85 -0.19
N GLY A 55 8.79 -20.22 0.98
CA GLY A 55 7.97 -19.08 1.39
C GLY A 55 8.08 -17.88 0.46
N ILE A 56 9.27 -17.58 -0.08
CA ILE A 56 9.47 -16.50 -1.04
C ILE A 56 8.80 -16.81 -2.38
N GLU A 57 8.91 -18.04 -2.87
CA GLU A 57 8.24 -18.45 -4.11
C GLU A 57 6.72 -18.39 -3.98
N GLU A 58 6.18 -18.85 -2.84
CA GLU A 58 4.76 -18.69 -2.53
C GLU A 58 4.35 -17.20 -2.50
N LEU A 59 5.14 -16.34 -1.87
CA LEU A 59 4.90 -14.90 -1.84
C LEU A 59 4.89 -14.27 -3.25
N LYS A 60 5.81 -14.67 -4.13
CA LYS A 60 5.84 -14.21 -5.53
C LYS A 60 4.57 -14.62 -6.26
N SER A 61 4.10 -15.85 -6.04
CA SER A 61 2.91 -16.42 -6.69
C SER A 61 1.58 -15.82 -6.21
N LEU A 62 1.55 -15.15 -5.06
CA LEU A 62 0.32 -14.54 -4.54
C LEU A 62 -0.20 -13.43 -5.48
N PRO A 63 -1.53 -13.27 -5.62
CA PRO A 63 -2.11 -12.16 -6.37
C PRO A 63 -1.65 -10.79 -5.87
N SER A 64 -1.40 -9.86 -6.79
CA SER A 64 -0.94 -8.50 -6.46
C SER A 64 -1.93 -7.71 -5.59
N GLU A 65 -3.23 -7.98 -5.72
CA GLU A 65 -4.32 -7.34 -4.95
C GLU A 65 -4.56 -7.98 -3.57
N SER A 66 -3.77 -8.98 -3.18
CA SER A 66 -3.98 -9.68 -1.90
C SER A 66 -3.50 -8.85 -0.72
N GLN A 67 -4.41 -8.55 0.21
CA GLN A 67 -4.05 -7.91 1.49
C GLN A 67 -2.99 -8.72 2.27
N LEU A 68 -3.03 -10.05 2.16
CA LEU A 68 -2.02 -10.91 2.78
C LEU A 68 -0.62 -10.66 2.18
N LYS A 69 -0.52 -10.57 0.85
CA LYS A 69 0.73 -10.23 0.17
C LYS A 69 1.24 -8.87 0.60
N ALA A 70 0.34 -7.88 0.71
CA ALA A 70 0.67 -6.54 1.15
C ALA A 70 1.27 -6.52 2.57
N ASN A 71 0.62 -7.19 3.52
CA ASN A 71 1.05 -7.26 4.92
C ASN A 71 2.39 -8.01 5.07
N ILE A 72 2.56 -9.12 4.32
CA ILE A 72 3.81 -9.91 4.37
C ILE A 72 4.99 -9.11 3.81
N LEU A 73 4.77 -8.34 2.74
CA LEU A 73 5.81 -7.48 2.16
C LEU A 73 6.21 -6.34 3.09
N GLU A 74 5.28 -5.79 3.86
CA GLU A 74 5.57 -4.78 4.88
C GLU A 74 6.44 -5.37 6.00
N LEU A 75 6.10 -6.56 6.51
CA LEU A 75 6.95 -7.28 7.47
C LEU A 75 8.32 -7.65 6.87
N GLY A 76 8.36 -8.00 5.58
CA GLY A 76 9.59 -8.28 4.86
C GLY A 76 10.51 -7.07 4.74
N TYR A 77 9.96 -5.85 4.65
CA TYR A 77 10.73 -4.61 4.61
C TYR A 77 11.45 -4.33 5.93
N ASP A 78 10.77 -4.52 7.07
CA ASP A 78 11.40 -4.36 8.39
C ASP A 78 12.54 -5.37 8.57
N MET A 79 12.34 -6.62 8.14
CA MET A 79 13.39 -7.63 8.16
C MET A 79 14.56 -7.23 7.24
N LEU A 80 14.27 -6.77 6.03
CA LEU A 80 15.28 -6.30 5.08
C LEU A 80 16.12 -5.18 5.67
N ALA A 81 15.50 -4.17 6.28
CA ALA A 81 16.19 -3.05 6.91
C ALA A 81 17.09 -3.51 8.08
N ILE A 82 16.64 -4.49 8.86
CA ILE A 82 17.43 -5.10 9.94
C ILE A 82 18.62 -5.89 9.37
N LEU A 83 18.40 -6.66 8.30
CA LEU A 83 19.46 -7.42 7.64
C LEU A 83 20.48 -6.49 7.01
N GLU A 84 20.05 -5.48 6.27
CA GLU A 84 20.88 -4.42 5.67
C GLU A 84 21.71 -3.68 6.73
N ALA A 85 21.14 -3.37 7.88
CA ALA A 85 21.87 -2.74 8.99
C ALA A 85 22.92 -3.67 9.64
N ARG A 86 22.76 -5.00 9.52
CA ARG A 86 23.74 -6.00 9.95
C ARG A 86 24.85 -6.20 8.92
N ILE A 87 24.68 -5.73 7.69
CA ILE A 87 25.73 -5.67 6.66
C ILE A 87 26.75 -4.59 7.07
N LYS A 88 27.55 -4.87 8.09
CA LYS A 88 28.79 -4.14 8.33
C LYS A 88 29.81 -4.58 7.28
N PRO A 89 30.72 -3.70 6.83
CA PRO A 89 31.69 -3.99 5.78
C PRO A 89 32.68 -5.13 6.08
N ASP A 90 32.66 -5.69 7.30
CA ASP A 90 33.63 -6.68 7.80
C ASP A 90 32.96 -8.00 8.24
N GLN A 91 31.70 -8.23 7.87
CA GLN A 91 31.03 -9.53 8.05
C GLN A 91 30.62 -10.11 6.70
N ASP A 92 31.18 -11.28 6.38
CA ASP A 92 30.69 -12.10 5.29
C ASP A 92 29.27 -12.55 5.63
N LEU A 93 28.29 -12.02 4.89
CA LEU A 93 26.95 -12.58 4.87
C LEU A 93 27.03 -14.04 4.43
N GLU A 94 26.33 -14.92 5.15
CA GLU A 94 26.01 -16.25 4.66
C GLU A 94 25.34 -16.10 3.27
N GLU A 95 25.67 -16.97 2.31
CA GLU A 95 25.18 -16.89 0.93
C GLU A 95 23.63 -16.83 0.88
N ASP A 96 22.99 -17.56 1.79
CA ASP A 96 21.53 -17.56 2.02
C ASP A 96 20.98 -16.17 2.38
N ASP A 97 21.67 -15.40 3.24
CA ASP A 97 21.22 -14.07 3.66
C ASP A 97 21.36 -13.05 2.51
N ARG A 98 22.38 -13.19 1.66
CA ARG A 98 22.52 -12.35 0.44
C ARG A 98 21.41 -12.63 -0.57
N GLU A 99 21.12 -13.91 -0.80
CA GLU A 99 20.07 -14.32 -1.74
C GLU A 99 18.70 -13.79 -1.28
N LEU A 100 18.39 -13.93 0.01
CA LEU A 100 17.17 -13.41 0.62
C LEU A 100 17.00 -11.90 0.41
N VAL A 101 18.03 -11.13 0.69
CA VAL A 101 18.04 -9.66 0.50
C VAL A 101 17.77 -9.33 -0.96
N MET A 102 18.48 -9.97 -1.91
CA MET A 102 18.27 -9.71 -3.34
C MET A 102 16.84 -10.04 -3.80
N GLN A 103 16.30 -11.19 -3.40
CA GLN A 103 14.97 -11.62 -3.80
C GLN A 103 13.87 -10.71 -3.23
N LEU A 104 13.94 -10.36 -1.94
CA LEU A 104 12.94 -9.49 -1.30
C LEU A 104 13.04 -8.05 -1.79
N SER A 105 14.24 -7.51 -1.96
CA SER A 105 14.45 -6.15 -2.50
C SER A 105 13.84 -6.00 -3.89
N GLY A 106 13.99 -7.00 -4.77
CA GLY A 106 13.38 -6.96 -6.10
C GLY A 106 11.85 -6.88 -6.06
N ILE A 107 11.21 -7.71 -5.23
CA ILE A 107 9.74 -7.70 -5.09
C ILE A 107 9.26 -6.36 -4.51
N TYR A 108 10.00 -5.82 -3.53
CA TYR A 108 9.67 -4.53 -2.92
C TYR A 108 9.83 -3.36 -3.89
N GLN A 109 10.94 -3.29 -4.64
CA GLN A 109 11.19 -2.26 -5.65
C GLN A 109 10.09 -2.23 -6.70
N GLN A 110 9.67 -3.39 -7.21
CA GLN A 110 8.58 -3.48 -8.17
C GLN A 110 7.28 -2.88 -7.62
N ARG A 111 6.93 -3.18 -6.36
CA ARG A 111 5.74 -2.61 -5.71
C ARG A 111 5.85 -1.10 -5.55
N LEU A 112 7.02 -0.60 -5.15
CA LEU A 112 7.28 0.83 -5.00
C LEU A 112 7.16 1.58 -6.34
N GLU A 113 7.67 1.00 -7.42
CA GLU A 113 7.52 1.56 -8.76
C GLU A 113 6.05 1.68 -9.17
N VAL A 114 5.26 0.61 -8.98
CA VAL A 114 3.81 0.62 -9.26
C VAL A 114 3.10 1.69 -8.43
N ALA A 115 3.35 1.74 -7.12
CA ALA A 115 2.76 2.74 -6.23
C ALA A 115 3.16 4.17 -6.64
N THR A 116 4.42 4.37 -7.05
CA THR A 116 4.91 5.66 -7.52
C THR A 116 4.23 6.08 -8.81
N GLN A 117 4.04 5.16 -9.76
CA GLN A 117 3.34 5.45 -11.01
C GLN A 117 1.85 5.77 -10.79
N LEU A 118 1.18 5.02 -9.92
CA LEU A 118 -0.20 5.31 -9.53
C LEU A 118 -0.30 6.69 -8.86
N GLY A 119 0.56 6.98 -7.88
CA GLY A 119 0.58 8.29 -7.21
C GLY A 119 0.88 9.45 -8.16
N LYS A 120 1.73 9.26 -9.17
CA LYS A 120 1.95 10.25 -10.22
C LYS A 120 0.70 10.49 -11.07
N GLN A 121 0.01 9.43 -11.48
CA GLN A 121 -1.22 9.55 -12.27
C GLN A 121 -2.34 10.22 -11.47
N GLU A 122 -2.56 9.78 -10.23
CA GLU A 122 -3.55 10.41 -9.34
C GLU A 122 -3.22 11.88 -9.09
N GLY A 123 -1.94 12.20 -8.82
CA GLY A 123 -1.48 13.56 -8.63
C GLY A 123 -1.68 14.45 -9.85
N LEU A 124 -1.47 13.92 -11.07
CA LEU A 124 -1.77 14.65 -12.31
C LEU A 124 -3.26 14.92 -12.47
N VAL A 125 -4.11 13.92 -12.24
CA VAL A 125 -5.58 14.08 -12.35
C VAL A 125 -6.09 15.09 -11.33
N GLN A 126 -5.67 14.97 -10.08
CA GLN A 126 -6.04 15.92 -9.01
C GLN A 126 -5.52 17.32 -9.31
N GLY A 127 -4.27 17.45 -9.78
CA GLY A 127 -3.67 18.72 -10.17
C GLY A 127 -4.46 19.42 -11.29
N MET A 128 -4.80 18.68 -12.34
CA MET A 128 -5.63 19.20 -13.44
C MET A 128 -7.02 19.63 -12.97
N GLN A 129 -7.67 18.85 -12.10
CA GLN A 129 -8.96 19.23 -11.53
C GLN A 129 -8.86 20.50 -10.66
N HIS A 130 -7.84 20.61 -9.82
CA HIS A 130 -7.62 21.79 -8.99
C HIS A 130 -7.31 23.05 -9.82
N GLU A 131 -6.47 22.92 -10.84
CA GLU A 131 -6.16 24.02 -11.77
C GLU A 131 -7.43 24.45 -12.52
N ARG A 132 -8.19 23.49 -13.02
CA ARG A 132 -9.45 23.74 -13.72
C ARG A 132 -10.46 24.46 -12.84
N ARG A 133 -10.65 24.02 -11.60
CA ARG A 133 -11.50 24.69 -10.62
C ARG A 133 -11.06 26.13 -10.40
N SER A 134 -9.75 26.33 -10.25
CA SER A 134 -9.17 27.64 -9.99
C SER A 134 -9.40 28.59 -11.18
N MET A 135 -9.24 28.09 -12.41
CA MET A 135 -9.51 28.84 -13.63
C MET A 135 -10.98 29.26 -13.73
N VAL A 136 -11.93 28.33 -13.57
CA VAL A 136 -13.38 28.62 -13.60
C VAL A 136 -13.74 29.64 -12.53
N THR A 137 -13.24 29.46 -11.30
CA THR A 137 -13.47 30.38 -10.18
C THR A 137 -12.92 31.77 -10.49
N TYR A 138 -11.71 31.86 -11.05
CA TYR A 138 -11.08 33.12 -11.43
C TYR A 138 -11.88 33.85 -12.52
N LEU A 139 -12.31 33.15 -13.57
CA LEU A 139 -13.10 33.73 -14.66
C LEU A 139 -14.45 34.26 -14.16
N LEU A 140 -15.17 33.48 -13.35
CA LEU A 140 -16.43 33.92 -12.75
C LEU A 140 -16.22 35.17 -11.89
N ARG A 141 -15.14 35.20 -11.09
CA ARG A 141 -14.82 36.35 -10.24
C ARG A 141 -14.43 37.58 -11.06
N SER A 142 -13.69 37.39 -12.14
CA SER A 142 -13.30 38.47 -13.06
C SER A 142 -14.52 39.07 -13.77
N ARG A 143 -15.48 38.24 -14.19
CA ARG A 143 -16.69 38.65 -14.92
C ARG A 143 -17.77 39.27 -14.03
N PHE A 144 -18.06 38.65 -12.89
CA PHE A 144 -19.22 38.97 -12.06
C PHE A 144 -18.85 39.55 -10.69
N GLY A 145 -17.56 39.70 -10.39
CA GLY A 145 -17.09 40.22 -9.11
C GLY A 145 -17.17 39.16 -8.00
N LYS A 146 -17.78 39.50 -6.86
CA LYS A 146 -17.84 38.59 -5.71
C LYS A 146 -18.76 37.40 -6.02
N LEU A 147 -18.24 36.18 -5.87
CA LEU A 147 -19.03 34.96 -6.04
C LEU A 147 -19.96 34.76 -4.85
N ASP A 148 -21.26 34.74 -5.12
CA ASP A 148 -22.29 34.35 -4.16
C ASP A 148 -22.53 32.83 -4.19
N GLN A 149 -23.41 32.34 -3.31
CA GLN A 149 -23.70 30.90 -3.23
C GLN A 149 -24.25 30.33 -4.55
N GLN A 150 -24.99 31.12 -5.32
CA GLN A 150 -25.53 30.69 -6.61
C GLN A 150 -24.41 30.44 -7.62
N LEU A 151 -23.44 31.36 -7.72
CA LEU A 151 -22.27 31.22 -8.58
C LEU A 151 -21.29 30.14 -8.12
N LEU A 152 -21.19 29.89 -6.81
CA LEU A 152 -20.39 28.77 -6.30
C LEU A 152 -21.03 27.42 -6.64
N GLY A 153 -22.36 27.34 -6.63
CA GLY A 153 -23.11 26.10 -6.92
C GLY A 153 -22.93 25.59 -8.35
N ILE A 154 -22.66 26.48 -9.30
CA ILE A 154 -22.48 26.10 -10.72
C ILE A 154 -21.04 25.71 -11.08
N ILE A 155 -20.07 25.84 -10.16
CA ILE A 155 -18.66 25.53 -10.45
C ILE A 155 -18.49 24.05 -10.78
N GLU A 156 -19.07 23.14 -9.99
CA GLU A 156 -19.00 21.69 -10.24
C GLU A 156 -19.64 21.31 -11.60
N PRO A 157 -20.89 21.73 -11.92
CA PRO A 157 -21.46 21.53 -13.25
C PRO A 157 -20.60 22.05 -14.40
N LEU A 158 -19.96 23.22 -14.25
CA LEU A 158 -19.07 23.79 -15.27
C LEU A 158 -17.77 23.00 -15.44
N MET A 159 -17.23 22.45 -14.34
CA MET A 159 -16.05 21.58 -14.38
C MET A 159 -16.33 20.22 -15.03
N ALA A 160 -17.59 19.78 -15.09
CA ALA A 160 -17.97 18.53 -15.74
C ALA A 160 -17.96 18.60 -17.27
N LEU A 161 -18.05 19.80 -17.85
CA LEU A 161 -17.98 20.03 -19.31
C LEU A 161 -16.55 19.85 -19.84
N SER A 162 -16.27 20.14 -21.11
CA SER A 162 -14.89 20.34 -21.62
C SER A 162 -14.50 21.83 -21.63
N PRO A 163 -13.20 22.19 -21.69
CA PRO A 163 -12.75 23.58 -21.88
C PRO A 163 -13.42 24.30 -23.03
N GLU A 164 -13.59 23.62 -24.16
CA GLU A 164 -14.22 24.14 -25.38
C GLU A 164 -15.71 24.40 -25.18
N GLU A 165 -16.36 23.69 -24.27
CA GLU A 165 -17.78 23.86 -23.96
C GLU A 165 -18.01 24.96 -22.93
N PHE A 166 -17.26 24.99 -21.83
CA PHE A 166 -17.53 25.98 -20.77
C PHE A 166 -16.92 27.35 -21.05
N THR A 167 -15.82 27.45 -21.81
CA THR A 167 -15.17 28.73 -22.12
C THR A 167 -16.11 29.73 -22.81
N PRO A 168 -16.80 29.38 -23.93
CA PRO A 168 -17.75 30.31 -24.55
C PRO A 168 -18.91 30.65 -23.61
N LEU A 169 -19.40 29.70 -22.80
CA LEU A 169 -20.47 29.97 -21.84
C LEU A 169 -20.07 31.02 -20.80
N LEU A 170 -18.84 30.98 -20.30
CA LEU A 170 -18.33 31.98 -19.35
C LEU A 170 -18.06 33.35 -19.98
N LEU A 171 -17.71 33.40 -21.27
CA LEU A 171 -17.37 34.63 -21.99
C LEU A 171 -18.60 35.33 -22.61
N GLU A 172 -19.58 34.56 -23.05
CA GLU A 172 -20.72 35.05 -23.83
C GLU A 172 -21.98 35.23 -22.99
N LEU A 173 -22.27 34.30 -22.07
CA LEU A 173 -23.51 34.36 -21.29
C LEU A 173 -23.45 35.43 -20.19
N SER A 174 -24.62 36.01 -19.91
CA SER A 174 -24.85 36.82 -18.73
C SER A 174 -24.96 35.95 -17.48
N ARG A 175 -24.86 36.58 -16.30
CA ARG A 175 -25.02 35.89 -15.00
C ARG A 175 -26.34 35.11 -14.92
N GLN A 176 -27.46 35.72 -15.34
CA GLN A 176 -28.78 35.08 -15.22
C GLN A 176 -28.93 33.88 -16.15
N GLU A 177 -28.45 33.97 -17.39
CA GLU A 177 -28.48 32.86 -18.35
C GLU A 177 -27.60 31.69 -17.90
N LEU A 178 -26.41 32.01 -17.35
CA LEU A 178 -25.50 31.00 -16.80
C LEU A 178 -26.15 30.27 -15.62
N LEU A 179 -26.76 31.00 -14.68
CA LEU A 179 -27.45 30.39 -13.54
C LEU A 179 -28.66 29.56 -14.00
N ALA A 180 -29.49 30.07 -14.91
CA ALA A 180 -30.67 29.34 -15.42
C ALA A 180 -30.33 28.03 -16.13
N ARG A 181 -29.08 27.85 -16.58
CA ARG A 181 -28.62 26.65 -17.26
C ARG A 181 -28.06 25.58 -16.32
N PHE A 182 -27.54 25.97 -15.16
CA PHE A 182 -26.76 25.08 -14.27
C PHE A 182 -27.31 24.98 -12.83
N LEU A 183 -28.30 25.78 -12.46
CA LEU A 183 -29.13 25.65 -11.24
C LEU A 183 -30.51 25.13 -11.58
#